data_AF-A0A511UNS2-F1
#
_entry.id   AF-A0A511UNS2-F1
#
_cell.length_a   1.000
_cell.length_b   1.000
_cell.length_c   1.000
_cell.angle_alpha   90.00
_cell.angle_beta   90.00
_cell.angle_gamma   90.00
#
_symmetry.space_group_name_H-M   'P 1'
#
loop_
_entity.id
_entity.type
_entity.pdbx_description
1 polymer ?
#
loop_
_entity_poly.entity_id
_entity_poly.type
_entity_poly.pdbx_seq_one_letter_code
_entity_poly.pdbx_strand_id
1 'polypeptide(L)'
;MLLSASAHAAQVTVTSAAGLPLEEAVVEVYYDIPATTRPSPEHNIYQRDAAFHPTVLTVPTGSDVAFPNQDNTRHHVYSFSPAKTFDLNLYLRETPPPVRFGQAGVVALGCNIHDHMRAFIVVSDAPYAATTDAQGELALPSLPAGQHRVRVWHPGVDDSHQVWWEGTISQGDLLEVTLELNALPPPTPTVSPLQQRFKDAT
;
A
#
# COMPACT_ATOMS: atom_id res chain seq x y z
N MET A 1 7.77 36.63 28.27
CA MET A 1 8.45 35.82 27.25
C MET A 1 7.60 34.58 27.00
N LEU A 2 6.87 34.55 25.88
CA LEU A 2 6.22 33.33 25.40
C LEU A 2 7.30 32.52 24.71
N LEU A 3 7.73 31.40 25.29
CA LEU A 3 8.55 30.42 24.58
C LEU A 3 7.64 29.71 23.60
N SER A 4 7.73 30.05 22.31
CA SER A 4 7.20 29.22 21.24
C SER A 4 8.06 27.96 21.18
N ALA A 5 7.55 26.86 21.72
CA ALA A 5 8.12 25.53 21.48
C ALA A 5 7.77 25.15 20.04
N SER A 6 8.74 25.28 19.12
CA SER A 6 8.63 24.65 17.81
C SER A 6 8.75 23.15 18.00
N ALA A 7 7.60 22.48 18.22
CA ALA A 7 7.51 21.03 18.11
C ALA A 7 7.91 20.67 16.68
N HIS A 8 9.13 20.16 16.49
CA HIS A 8 9.53 19.62 15.19
C HIS A 8 8.71 18.36 14.97
N ALA A 9 8.06 18.26 13.81
CA ALA A 9 7.40 17.05 13.39
C ALA A 9 8.43 15.92 13.33
N ALA A 10 8.07 14.72 13.77
CA ALA A 10 8.88 13.56 13.45
C ALA A 10 8.80 13.30 11.94
N GLN A 11 9.86 12.76 11.35
CA GLN A 11 9.93 12.45 9.92
C GLN A 11 10.50 11.05 9.73
N VAL A 12 9.98 10.32 8.76
CA VAL A 12 10.51 9.04 8.31
C VAL A 12 10.98 9.19 6.86
N THR A 13 12.18 8.74 6.56
CA THR A 13 12.71 8.64 5.20
C THR A 13 13.03 7.19 4.91
N VAL A 14 12.43 6.65 3.84
CA VAL A 14 12.57 5.24 3.46
C VAL A 14 13.32 5.14 2.14
N THR A 15 14.39 4.36 2.14
CA THR A 15 15.25 4.12 0.97
C THR A 15 15.47 2.63 0.75
N SER A 16 15.83 2.24 -0.46
CA SER A 16 16.38 0.91 -0.74
C SER A 16 17.84 0.82 -0.31
N ALA A 17 18.38 -0.39 -0.19
CA ALA A 17 19.82 -0.62 0.02
C ALA A 17 20.73 0.02 -1.05
N ALA A 18 20.20 0.30 -2.24
CA ALA A 18 20.89 1.06 -3.28
C ALA A 18 20.86 2.59 -3.08
N GLY A 19 20.24 3.08 -2.00
CA GLY A 19 20.11 4.50 -1.68
C GLY A 19 19.01 5.23 -2.46
N LEU A 20 18.17 4.52 -3.21
CA LEU A 20 17.05 5.11 -3.93
C LEU A 20 15.85 5.35 -2.99
N PRO A 21 15.14 6.49 -3.09
CA PRO A 21 13.92 6.73 -2.32
C PRO A 21 12.84 5.72 -2.67
N LEU A 22 12.06 5.30 -1.67
CA LEU A 22 10.95 4.37 -1.84
C LEU A 22 9.62 5.07 -1.62
N GLU A 23 8.95 5.40 -2.73
CA GLU A 23 7.55 5.84 -2.74
C GLU A 23 6.60 4.72 -2.30
N GLU A 24 5.44 5.06 -1.76
CA GLU A 24 4.41 4.08 -1.35
C GLU A 24 4.87 3.08 -0.27
N ALA A 25 5.98 3.35 0.42
CA ALA A 25 6.37 2.57 1.60
C ALA A 25 5.39 2.88 2.73
N VAL A 26 4.77 1.85 3.28
CA VAL A 26 3.79 1.97 4.36
C VAL A 26 4.52 2.07 5.68
N VAL A 27 4.24 3.14 6.41
CA VAL A 27 4.72 3.37 7.77
C VAL A 27 3.53 3.26 8.72
N GLU A 28 3.63 2.36 9.68
CA GLU A 28 2.67 2.22 10.76
C GLU A 28 3.28 2.60 12.09
N VAL A 29 2.58 3.42 12.87
CA VAL A 29 3.04 3.88 14.18
C VAL A 29 2.02 3.51 15.25
N TYR A 30 2.49 2.82 16.28
CA TYR A 30 1.69 2.27 17.36
C TYR A 30 1.80 3.13 18.62
N TYR A 31 0.68 3.70 19.04
CA TYR A 31 0.55 4.48 20.27
C TYR A 31 -0.84 4.29 20.87
N ASP A 32 -1.00 4.61 22.14
CA ASP A 32 -2.31 4.49 22.78
C ASP A 32 -3.24 5.59 22.27
N ILE A 33 -4.37 5.18 21.68
CA ILE A 33 -5.49 6.08 21.39
C ILE A 33 -6.71 5.64 22.21
N PRO A 34 -7.52 6.59 22.71
CA PRO A 34 -8.86 6.26 23.17
C PRO A 34 -9.62 5.59 22.02
N ALA A 35 -10.36 4.52 22.32
CA ALA A 35 -11.25 3.91 21.35
C ALA A 35 -12.27 4.95 20.88
N THR A 36 -12.14 5.43 19.65
CA THR A 36 -13.11 6.33 19.02
C THR A 36 -13.62 5.67 17.75
N THR A 37 -14.95 5.52 17.65
CA THR A 37 -15.60 5.13 16.41
C THR A 37 -15.64 6.34 15.49
N ARG A 38 -14.61 6.53 14.68
CA ARG A 38 -14.67 7.50 13.58
C ARG A 38 -15.39 6.81 12.40
N PRO A 39 -16.29 7.51 11.69
CA PRO A 39 -16.78 7.02 10.41
C PRO A 39 -15.58 6.72 9.52
N SER A 40 -15.47 5.47 9.06
CA SER A 40 -14.44 5.10 8.09
C SER A 40 -14.85 5.74 6.77
N PRO A 41 -13.98 6.55 6.12
CA PRO A 41 -14.28 7.07 4.79
C PRO A 41 -14.47 5.92 3.80
N GLU A 42 -15.07 6.21 2.65
CA GLU A 42 -15.10 5.26 1.54
C GLU A 42 -13.66 5.02 1.04
N HIS A 43 -13.28 3.75 0.90
CA HIS A 43 -11.97 3.36 0.38
C HIS A 43 -12.16 2.69 -0.97
N ASN A 44 -11.40 3.11 -1.98
CA ASN A 44 -11.54 2.60 -3.33
C ASN A 44 -10.19 2.19 -3.92
N ILE A 45 -10.19 1.09 -4.67
CA ILE A 45 -9.13 0.76 -5.65
C ILE A 45 -9.77 0.71 -7.02
N TYR A 46 -9.40 1.63 -7.88
CA TYR A 46 -9.92 1.75 -9.23
C TYR A 46 -9.14 0.84 -10.19
N GLN A 47 -9.83 0.28 -11.17
CA GLN A 47 -9.17 -0.24 -12.38
C GLN A 47 -9.20 0.86 -13.43
N ARG A 48 -8.04 1.38 -13.82
CA ARG A 48 -7.92 2.44 -14.83
C ARG A 48 -6.61 2.26 -15.59
N ASP A 49 -6.66 2.42 -16.90
CA ASP A 49 -5.52 2.26 -17.81
C ASP A 49 -4.83 0.88 -17.66
N ALA A 50 -5.63 -0.18 -17.44
CA ALA A 50 -5.15 -1.52 -17.13
C ALA A 50 -4.17 -1.56 -15.94
N ALA A 51 -4.40 -0.74 -14.92
CA ALA A 51 -3.70 -0.74 -13.65
C ALA A 51 -4.69 -0.58 -12.48
N PHE A 52 -4.23 -0.94 -11.28
CA PHE A 52 -4.95 -0.66 -10.04
C PHE A 52 -4.48 0.68 -9.46
N HIS A 53 -5.42 1.50 -8.99
CA HIS A 53 -5.11 2.82 -8.41
C HIS A 53 -5.85 3.04 -7.09
N PRO A 54 -5.15 3.40 -5.99
CA PRO A 54 -3.69 3.46 -5.88
C PRO A 54 -3.04 2.05 -5.94
N THR A 55 -1.73 2.00 -6.15
CA THR A 55 -0.97 0.73 -6.12
C THR A 55 -0.85 0.23 -4.69
N VAL A 56 -0.69 1.13 -3.72
CA VAL A 56 -0.73 0.81 -2.29
C VAL A 56 -1.84 1.62 -1.62
N LEU A 57 -2.77 0.92 -0.97
CA LEU A 57 -3.81 1.50 -0.14
C LEU A 57 -3.61 1.07 1.31
N THR A 58 -3.65 2.01 2.24
CA THR A 58 -3.69 1.71 3.69
C THR A 58 -5.11 1.91 4.20
N VAL A 59 -5.63 0.95 4.97
CA VAL A 59 -6.96 1.03 5.58
C VAL A 59 -6.92 0.49 7.00
N PRO A 60 -7.74 1.02 7.94
CA PRO A 60 -7.87 0.40 9.25
C PRO A 60 -8.60 -0.96 9.15
N THR A 61 -8.25 -1.89 10.04
CA THR A 61 -9.05 -3.11 10.28
C THR A 61 -10.48 -2.70 10.60
N GLY A 62 -11.45 -3.14 9.81
CA GLY A 62 -12.77 -2.52 9.89
C GLY A 62 -13.31 -2.01 8.57
N SER A 63 -12.43 -1.70 7.63
CA SER A 63 -12.84 -1.00 6.41
C SER A 63 -13.51 -1.90 5.39
N ASP A 64 -14.40 -1.28 4.63
CA ASP A 64 -14.91 -1.78 3.37
C ASP A 64 -14.17 -1.07 2.23
N VAL A 65 -13.73 -1.83 1.22
CA VAL A 65 -13.07 -1.27 0.02
C VAL A 65 -13.89 -1.64 -1.21
N ALA A 66 -14.26 -0.65 -2.03
CA ALA A 66 -14.90 -0.90 -3.32
C ALA A 66 -13.85 -0.95 -4.45
N PHE A 67 -14.23 -1.61 -5.55
CA PHE A 67 -13.35 -1.80 -6.70
C PHE A 67 -14.01 -1.30 -7.99
N PRO A 68 -14.12 0.03 -8.21
CA PRO A 68 -14.81 0.55 -9.38
C PRO A 68 -13.94 0.38 -10.62
N ASN A 69 -14.52 -0.16 -11.68
CA ASN A 69 -13.84 -0.27 -12.97
C ASN A 69 -14.10 1.00 -13.80
N GLN A 70 -13.04 1.73 -14.12
CA GLN A 70 -13.06 2.94 -14.95
C GLN A 70 -12.56 2.70 -16.37
N ASP A 71 -12.22 1.46 -16.71
CA ASP A 71 -11.84 1.06 -18.06
C ASP A 71 -13.06 0.61 -18.88
N ASN A 72 -12.87 0.58 -20.21
CA ASN A 72 -13.81 -0.04 -21.13
C ASN A 72 -13.58 -1.56 -21.31
N THR A 73 -12.65 -2.12 -20.53
CA THR A 73 -12.30 -3.55 -20.51
C THR A 73 -12.80 -4.17 -19.21
N ARG A 74 -13.30 -5.40 -19.27
CA ARG A 74 -13.66 -6.14 -18.05
C ARG A 74 -12.41 -6.46 -17.26
N HIS A 75 -12.45 -6.28 -15.94
CA HIS A 75 -11.36 -6.68 -15.06
C HIS A 75 -11.82 -7.63 -13.99
N HIS A 76 -10.88 -8.47 -13.55
CA HIS A 76 -11.03 -9.39 -12.44
C HIS A 76 -10.21 -8.85 -11.27
N VAL A 77 -10.73 -8.95 -10.05
CA VAL A 77 -9.98 -8.58 -8.85
C VAL A 77 -10.02 -9.75 -7.88
N TYR A 78 -8.85 -10.26 -7.51
CA TYR A 78 -8.76 -11.37 -6.56
C TYR A 78 -7.61 -11.16 -5.58
N SER A 79 -7.69 -11.91 -4.47
CA SER A 79 -6.57 -12.11 -3.56
C SER A 79 -6.60 -13.50 -2.95
N PHE A 80 -5.41 -14.04 -2.69
CA PHE A 80 -5.18 -15.27 -1.93
C PHE A 80 -4.40 -15.02 -0.64
N SER A 81 -4.21 -13.76 -0.25
CA SER A 81 -3.45 -13.42 0.95
C SER A 81 -4.14 -13.92 2.22
N PRO A 82 -3.39 -14.37 3.25
CA PRO A 82 -3.98 -14.86 4.50
C PRO A 82 -4.90 -13.85 5.21
N ALA A 83 -4.62 -12.55 5.08
CA ALA A 83 -5.44 -11.49 5.68
C ALA A 83 -6.82 -11.35 5.01
N LYS A 84 -6.94 -11.69 3.73
CA LYS A 84 -8.22 -11.70 3.00
C LYS A 84 -8.11 -12.48 1.69
N THR A 85 -8.84 -13.59 1.59
CA THR A 85 -9.10 -14.26 0.32
C THR A 85 -10.42 -13.80 -0.28
N PHE A 86 -10.45 -13.46 -1.56
CA PHE A 86 -11.68 -13.13 -2.29
C PHE A 86 -11.49 -13.19 -3.80
N ASP A 87 -12.61 -13.24 -4.54
CA ASP A 87 -12.65 -13.35 -6.00
C ASP A 87 -13.85 -12.56 -6.56
N LEU A 88 -13.60 -11.47 -7.28
CA LEU A 88 -14.59 -10.63 -7.96
C LEU A 88 -14.54 -10.86 -9.48
N ASN A 89 -15.28 -11.86 -9.97
CA ASN A 89 -15.39 -12.23 -11.39
C ASN A 89 -15.48 -11.03 -12.35
N LEU A 90 -14.91 -11.18 -13.55
CA LEU A 90 -14.85 -10.18 -14.63
C LEU A 90 -16.08 -9.25 -14.74
N TYR A 91 -15.90 -7.96 -14.42
CA TYR A 91 -16.95 -6.93 -14.49
C TYR A 91 -16.50 -5.69 -15.26
N LEU A 92 -17.46 -4.97 -15.87
CA LEU A 92 -17.22 -3.78 -16.70
C LEU A 92 -17.68 -2.48 -16.04
N ARG A 93 -18.99 -2.30 -15.84
CA ARG A 93 -19.57 -1.04 -15.31
C ARG A 93 -20.23 -1.19 -13.94
N GLU A 94 -20.77 -2.37 -13.66
CA GLU A 94 -21.33 -2.66 -12.34
C GLU A 94 -20.17 -2.81 -11.36
N THR A 95 -20.14 -1.96 -10.33
CA THR A 95 -19.19 -2.13 -9.22
C THR A 95 -19.76 -3.20 -8.29
N PRO A 96 -19.04 -4.30 -8.04
CA PRO A 96 -19.46 -5.30 -7.05
C PRO A 96 -19.66 -4.67 -5.66
N PRO A 97 -20.41 -5.31 -4.76
CA PRO A 97 -20.47 -4.88 -3.37
C PRO A 97 -19.06 -4.72 -2.78
N PRO A 98 -18.81 -3.69 -1.94
CA PRO A 98 -17.53 -3.53 -1.29
C PRO A 98 -17.09 -4.78 -0.51
N VAL A 99 -15.79 -5.01 -0.48
CA VAL A 99 -15.19 -6.12 0.26
C VAL A 99 -14.78 -5.64 1.64
N ARG A 100 -15.27 -6.31 2.68
CA ARG A 100 -14.91 -6.05 4.08
C ARG A 100 -13.55 -6.64 4.44
N PHE A 101 -12.67 -5.83 5.02
CA PHE A 101 -11.34 -6.21 5.53
C PHE A 101 -11.33 -6.19 7.06
N GLY A 102 -11.30 -7.38 7.66
CA GLY A 102 -11.46 -7.56 9.11
C GLY A 102 -10.23 -8.10 9.83
N GLN A 103 -9.16 -8.38 9.11
CA GLN A 103 -7.92 -8.94 9.66
C GLN A 103 -6.74 -8.11 9.18
N ALA A 104 -5.89 -7.67 10.11
CA ALA A 104 -4.69 -6.93 9.79
C ALA A 104 -3.70 -7.78 8.99
N GLY A 105 -2.95 -7.12 8.11
CA GLY A 105 -1.97 -7.74 7.23
C GLY A 105 -2.00 -7.15 5.82
N VAL A 106 -1.06 -7.61 4.99
CA VAL A 106 -0.98 -7.19 3.59
C VAL A 106 -1.83 -8.12 2.73
N VAL A 107 -2.68 -7.51 1.89
CA VAL A 107 -3.49 -8.18 0.89
C VAL A 107 -2.97 -7.80 -0.49
N ALA A 108 -2.32 -8.75 -1.16
CA ALA A 108 -1.87 -8.59 -2.54
C ALA A 108 -3.04 -8.84 -3.49
N LEU A 109 -3.23 -7.93 -4.45
CA LEU A 109 -4.28 -7.97 -5.45
C LEU A 109 -3.70 -8.34 -6.81
N GLY A 110 -4.47 -9.09 -7.59
CA GLY A 110 -4.17 -9.42 -8.98
C GLY A 110 -5.38 -9.33 -9.89
N CYS A 111 -5.11 -9.30 -11.19
CA CYS A 111 -6.10 -9.47 -12.27
C CYS A 111 -5.70 -10.67 -13.13
N ASN A 112 -6.63 -11.59 -13.40
CA ASN A 112 -6.30 -12.86 -14.08
C ASN A 112 -6.10 -12.72 -15.59
N ILE A 113 -6.44 -11.57 -16.17
CA ILE A 113 -6.30 -11.30 -17.61
C ILE A 113 -5.13 -10.36 -17.92
N HIS A 114 -4.58 -9.68 -16.91
CA HIS A 114 -3.49 -8.72 -17.05
C HIS A 114 -2.45 -8.99 -15.97
N ASP A 115 -1.42 -9.80 -16.27
CA ASP A 115 -0.41 -10.23 -15.29
C ASP A 115 0.35 -9.07 -14.61
N HIS A 116 0.34 -7.89 -15.23
CA HIS A 116 0.98 -6.67 -14.71
C HIS A 116 0.10 -5.91 -13.70
N MET A 117 -1.21 -6.15 -13.68
CA MET A 117 -2.12 -5.48 -12.75
C MET A 117 -1.93 -6.05 -11.34
N ARG A 118 -1.22 -5.29 -10.50
CA ARG A 118 -0.95 -5.63 -9.11
C ARG A 118 -1.14 -4.38 -8.24
N ALA A 119 -1.69 -4.60 -7.05
CA ALA A 119 -1.80 -3.59 -6.01
C ALA A 119 -1.81 -4.27 -4.63
N PHE A 120 -1.76 -3.48 -3.58
CA PHE A 120 -1.69 -3.93 -2.21
C PHE A 120 -2.63 -3.13 -1.34
N ILE A 121 -3.35 -3.82 -0.46
CA ILE A 121 -4.06 -3.20 0.64
C ILE A 121 -3.33 -3.61 1.92
N VAL A 122 -2.80 -2.64 2.65
CA VAL A 122 -2.35 -2.85 4.03
C VAL A 122 -3.52 -2.58 4.96
N VAL A 123 -4.03 -3.65 5.56
CA VAL A 123 -5.05 -3.58 6.60
C VAL A 123 -4.31 -3.41 7.94
N SER A 124 -4.49 -2.27 8.59
CA SER A 124 -3.71 -1.87 9.75
C SER A 124 -4.53 -1.85 11.04
N ASP A 125 -3.94 -2.39 12.10
CA ASP A 125 -4.40 -2.18 13.49
C ASP A 125 -3.70 -0.98 14.14
N ALA A 126 -2.74 -0.34 13.47
CA ALA A 126 -2.05 0.81 14.02
C ALA A 126 -2.98 2.04 14.04
N PRO A 127 -2.95 2.85 15.10
CA PRO A 127 -3.65 4.14 15.15
C PRO A 127 -3.29 5.09 14.02
N TYR A 128 -2.06 4.97 13.49
CA TYR A 128 -1.56 5.74 12.38
C TYR A 128 -0.92 4.80 11.34
N ALA A 129 -1.37 4.92 10.10
CA ALA A 129 -0.78 4.29 8.94
C ALA A 129 -0.83 5.27 7.77
N ALA A 130 0.28 5.43 7.06
CA ALA A 130 0.37 6.26 5.86
C ALA A 130 1.49 5.75 4.95
N THR A 131 1.56 6.27 3.73
CA THR A 131 2.60 5.96 2.76
C THR A 131 3.57 7.11 2.59
N THR A 132 4.83 6.79 2.29
CA THR A 132 5.82 7.78 1.84
C THR A 132 5.46 8.36 0.47
N ASP A 133 5.95 9.58 0.22
CA ASP A 133 5.85 10.26 -1.07
C ASP A 133 6.95 9.83 -2.06
N ALA A 134 7.00 10.47 -3.23
CA ALA A 134 7.97 10.19 -4.30
C ALA A 134 9.44 10.43 -3.89
N GLN A 135 9.69 11.11 -2.78
CA GLN A 135 11.02 11.31 -2.21
C GLN A 135 11.33 10.28 -1.12
N GLY A 136 10.42 9.34 -0.88
CA GLY A 136 10.52 8.36 0.19
C GLY A 136 10.26 8.96 1.57
N GLU A 137 9.66 10.14 1.65
CA GLU A 137 9.49 10.87 2.90
C GLU A 137 8.05 10.79 3.43
N LEU A 138 7.92 10.79 4.75
CA LEU A 138 6.66 10.90 5.46
C LEU A 138 6.83 11.77 6.71
N ALA A 139 6.07 12.87 6.77
CA ALA A 139 6.00 13.70 7.97
C ALA A 139 4.93 13.19 8.95
N LEU A 140 5.25 13.24 10.25
CA LEU A 140 4.40 12.84 11.37
C LEU A 140 4.18 14.05 12.31
N PRO A 141 3.38 15.05 11.90
CA PRO A 141 3.29 16.32 12.62
C PRO A 141 2.56 16.25 13.96
N SER A 142 1.82 15.17 14.22
CA SER A 142 0.97 15.01 15.41
C SER A 142 1.28 13.75 16.20
N LEU A 143 2.53 13.26 16.12
CA LEU A 143 2.98 12.12 16.92
C LEU A 143 2.88 12.46 18.42
N PRO A 144 2.19 11.65 19.24
CA PRO A 144 2.11 11.88 20.68
C PRO A 144 3.50 11.90 21.33
N ALA A 145 3.63 12.56 22.48
CA ALA A 145 4.87 12.50 23.25
C ALA A 145 5.17 11.06 23.72
N GLY A 146 6.46 10.70 23.77
CA GLY A 146 6.92 9.37 24.11
C GLY A 146 7.58 8.65 22.94
N GLN A 147 8.09 7.44 23.21
CA GLN A 147 8.66 6.55 22.22
C GLN A 147 7.60 5.56 21.76
N HIS A 148 7.42 5.44 20.45
CA HIS A 148 6.38 4.62 19.84
C HIS A 148 7.01 3.54 18.98
N ARG A 149 6.41 2.35 18.96
CA ARG A 149 6.82 1.31 18.01
C ARG A 149 6.41 1.74 16.61
N VAL A 150 7.32 1.62 15.66
CA VAL A 150 7.06 1.85 14.23
C VAL A 150 7.43 0.60 13.46
N ARG A 151 6.68 0.31 12.40
CA ARG A 151 7.10 -0.66 11.39
C ARG A 151 6.92 -0.09 9.99
N VAL A 152 7.78 -0.53 9.08
CA VAL A 152 7.81 -0.08 7.69
C VAL A 152 7.77 -1.28 6.75
N TRP A 153 6.95 -1.19 5.72
CA TRP A 153 6.82 -2.20 4.68
C TRP A 153 6.79 -1.55 3.31
N HIS A 154 7.25 -2.28 2.31
CA HIS A 154 7.15 -1.87 0.92
C HIS A 154 6.94 -3.10 0.04
N PRO A 155 6.16 -3.02 -1.06
CA PRO A 155 5.87 -4.17 -1.93
C PRO A 155 7.09 -4.97 -2.40
N GLY A 156 8.23 -4.30 -2.54
CA GLY A 156 9.47 -4.90 -3.03
C GLY A 156 10.35 -5.58 -1.97
N VAL A 157 10.02 -5.54 -0.68
CA VAL A 157 10.87 -6.12 0.38
C VAL A 157 10.99 -7.63 0.22
N ASP A 158 9.85 -8.32 0.10
CA ASP A 158 9.81 -9.77 -0.01
C ASP A 158 8.57 -10.22 -0.80
N ASP A 159 8.64 -11.38 -1.46
CA ASP A 159 7.56 -11.90 -2.32
C ASP A 159 6.37 -12.47 -1.53
N SER A 160 6.55 -12.84 -0.25
CA SER A 160 5.43 -13.21 0.63
C SER A 160 4.66 -11.98 1.12
N HIS A 161 5.26 -10.81 1.02
CA HIS A 161 4.75 -9.53 1.49
C HIS A 161 4.42 -9.52 2.99
N GLN A 162 5.11 -10.37 3.78
CA GLN A 162 4.92 -10.50 5.22
C GLN A 162 6.09 -9.94 6.03
N VAL A 163 7.17 -9.52 5.39
CA VAL A 163 8.37 -9.00 6.08
C VAL A 163 8.25 -7.50 6.28
N TRP A 164 8.36 -7.08 7.54
CA TRP A 164 8.36 -5.68 7.96
C TRP A 164 9.69 -5.32 8.58
N TRP A 165 10.18 -4.11 8.33
CA TRP A 165 11.19 -3.50 9.18
C TRP A 165 10.51 -2.99 10.45
N GLU A 166 11.15 -3.13 11.62
CA GLU A 166 10.62 -2.66 12.89
C GLU A 166 11.64 -1.78 13.63
N GLY A 167 11.13 -0.78 14.36
CA GLY A 167 11.93 0.12 15.16
C GLY A 167 11.10 0.99 16.09
N THR A 168 11.65 2.11 16.51
CA THR A 168 10.99 3.09 17.38
C THR A 168 11.13 4.50 16.88
N ILE A 169 10.15 5.36 17.15
CA ILE A 169 10.17 6.77 16.80
C ILE A 169 9.55 7.63 17.91
N SER A 170 10.12 8.80 18.14
CA SER A 170 9.68 9.81 19.09
C SER A 170 9.43 11.15 18.40
N GLN A 171 8.80 12.09 19.11
CA GLN A 171 8.55 13.42 18.57
C GLN A 171 9.86 14.14 18.20
N GLY A 172 9.92 14.69 16.98
CA GLY A 172 11.08 15.42 16.48
C GLY A 172 12.21 14.54 15.95
N ASP A 173 12.06 13.21 15.98
CA ASP A 173 13.03 12.29 15.38
C ASP A 173 13.05 12.42 13.85
N LEU A 174 14.23 12.28 13.27
CA LEU A 174 14.44 11.98 11.86
C LEU A 174 14.84 10.51 11.76
N LEU A 175 13.89 9.65 11.38
CA LEU A 175 14.10 8.21 11.26
C LEU A 175 14.43 7.83 9.82
N GLU A 176 15.66 7.39 9.57
CA GLU A 176 16.06 6.82 8.30
C GLU A 176 15.88 5.29 8.31
N VAL A 177 15.16 4.76 7.32
CA VAL A 177 14.92 3.34 7.14
C VAL A 177 15.47 2.90 5.80
N THR A 178 16.35 1.90 5.81
CA THR A 178 16.85 1.24 4.60
C THR A 178 16.23 -0.14 4.48
N LEU A 179 15.58 -0.41 3.35
CA LEU A 179 14.97 -1.70 3.04
C LEU A 179 15.80 -2.44 1.99
N GLU A 180 16.08 -3.70 2.26
CA GLU A 180 16.56 -4.63 1.25
C GLU A 180 15.36 -5.04 0.39
N LEU A 181 15.41 -4.72 -0.91
CA LEU A 181 14.39 -5.14 -1.85
C LEU A 181 14.82 -6.44 -2.52
N ASN A 182 13.90 -7.39 -2.62
CA ASN A 182 14.05 -8.48 -3.57
C ASN A 182 14.15 -7.88 -4.97
N ALA A 183 15.33 -8.02 -5.58
CA ALA A 183 15.49 -7.70 -6.99
C ALA A 183 14.66 -8.71 -7.80
N LEU A 184 13.40 -8.38 -8.09
CA LEU A 184 12.70 -9.06 -9.17
C LEU A 184 13.52 -8.80 -10.44
N PRO A 185 14.00 -9.83 -11.15
CA PRO A 185 14.56 -9.59 -12.47
C PRO A 185 13.49 -8.85 -13.29
N PRO A 186 13.87 -7.83 -14.09
CA PRO A 186 12.90 -7.10 -14.88
C PRO A 186 12.07 -8.11 -15.67
N PRO A 187 10.73 -7.97 -15.72
CA PRO A 187 9.91 -8.88 -16.49
C PRO A 187 10.49 -8.90 -17.90
N THR A 188 10.91 -10.08 -18.36
CA THR A 188 11.36 -10.19 -19.74
C THR A 188 10.14 -9.84 -20.58
N PRO A 189 10.20 -8.84 -21.48
CA PRO A 189 9.05 -8.47 -22.29
C PRO A 189 8.73 -9.64 -23.22
N THR A 190 7.85 -10.54 -22.78
CA THR A 190 7.29 -11.59 -23.61
C THR A 190 6.14 -10.98 -24.38
N VAL A 191 6.36 -10.78 -25.69
CA VAL A 191 5.28 -10.47 -26.62
C VAL A 191 4.28 -11.61 -26.53
N SER A 192 3.01 -11.33 -26.20
CA SER A 192 2.00 -12.37 -26.13
C SER A 192 1.87 -13.07 -27.50
N PRO A 193 1.47 -14.36 -27.56
CA PRO A 193 1.27 -15.05 -28.84
C PRO A 193 0.35 -14.28 -29.80
N LEU A 194 -0.61 -13.53 -29.28
CA LEU A 194 -1.50 -12.67 -30.07
C LEU A 194 -0.76 -11.45 -30.62
N GLN A 195 0.03 -10.78 -29.79
CA GLN A 195 0.81 -9.60 -30.18
C GLN A 195 1.94 -9.97 -31.16
N GLN A 196 2.44 -11.20 -31.11
CA GLN A 196 3.37 -11.75 -32.10
C GLN A 196 2.66 -11.95 -33.44
N ARG A 197 1.46 -12.53 -33.45
CA ARG A 197 0.65 -12.69 -34.67
C ARG A 197 0.30 -11.37 -35.35
N PHE A 198 0.11 -10.29 -34.58
CA PHE A 198 -0.10 -8.95 -35.13
C PHE A 198 1.17 -8.38 -35.77
N LYS A 199 2.34 -8.61 -35.17
CA LYS A 199 3.64 -8.21 -35.76
C LYS A 199 3.92 -8.98 -37.05
N ASP A 200 3.60 -10.26 -37.10
CA ASP A 200 3.83 -11.13 -38.26
C ASP A 200 2.86 -10.85 -39.42
N ALA A 201 1.80 -10.06 -39.20
CA ALA A 201 0.78 -9.71 -40.19
C ALA A 201 1.01 -8.36 -40.90
N THR A 202 2.15 -7.71 -40.67
CA THR A 202 2.61 -6.46 -41.31
C THR A 202 4.01 -6.62 -41.87
#